data_AF-A0A4D7BCV6-F1
#
_entry.id   AF-A0A4D7BCV6-F1
#
_cell.length_a   1.000
_cell.length_b   1.000
_cell.length_c   1.000
_cell.angle_alpha   90.00
_cell.angle_beta   90.00
_cell.angle_gamma   90.00
#
_symmetry.space_group_name_H-M   'P 1'
#
loop_
_entity.id
_entity.type
_entity.pdbx_description
1 polymer ?
#
loop_
_entity_poly.entity_id
_entity_poly.type
_entity_poly.pdbx_seq_one_letter_code
_entity_poly.pdbx_strand_id
1 'polypeptide(L)'
;MSIVFGREIFSRKAVKWVIFAAVGLTLAACGRYAYERREAWRSELESRCMSSGAVQMSRYVQRTNAINGPGGCGMDFPLRVAAQSQGAVAYNRPQTLACQMVPTVDRWIDNVVQPSAQRWLGANVVEVKAGSFACRGMVGGSASRMSEHAYGNALDVFAFVLSNGQTVVIRSHWRSDGAESAFLREIFIRACDHFTTVLGPGYNSFHYDHFHLDLARHDARWTRRVCRPRPETIQMPAQATPAGSFGWGFGNQGGMIR
;
A
#
# COMPACT_ATOMS: atom_id res chain seq x y z
N MET A 1 11.24 -23.23 -81.68
CA MET A 1 12.20 -22.52 -80.81
C MET A 1 11.79 -22.77 -79.37
N SER A 2 12.50 -23.67 -78.68
CA SER A 2 12.20 -24.05 -77.29
C SER A 2 13.17 -23.32 -76.36
N ILE A 3 12.64 -22.51 -75.44
CA ILE A 3 13.43 -21.79 -74.44
C ILE A 3 13.70 -22.75 -73.29
N VAL A 4 14.97 -23.09 -73.08
CA VAL A 4 15.46 -23.92 -71.97
C VAL A 4 15.50 -23.06 -70.71
N PHE A 5 14.76 -23.46 -69.67
CA PHE A 5 14.87 -22.89 -68.33
C PHE A 5 16.22 -23.28 -67.71
N GLY A 6 17.09 -22.29 -67.50
CA GLY A 6 18.33 -22.43 -66.75
C GLY A 6 18.01 -22.77 -65.29
N ARG A 7 18.43 -23.96 -64.87
CA ARG A 7 18.29 -24.44 -63.49
C ARG A 7 19.42 -23.82 -62.66
N GLU A 8 19.13 -22.69 -62.03
CA GLU A 8 19.99 -22.02 -61.04
C GLU A 8 20.44 -23.04 -59.97
N ILE A 9 21.73 -23.37 -59.98
CA ILE A 9 22.36 -24.25 -58.99
C ILE A 9 22.55 -23.42 -57.72
N PHE A 10 21.54 -23.41 -56.86
CA PHE A 10 21.71 -22.95 -55.48
C PHE A 10 22.75 -23.85 -54.80
N SER A 11 23.96 -23.33 -54.64
CA SER A 11 25.06 -24.02 -53.97
C SER A 11 24.60 -24.49 -52.59
N ARG A 12 24.89 -25.76 -52.25
CA ARG A 12 24.62 -26.35 -50.93
C ARG A 12 25.19 -25.51 -49.77
N LYS A 13 26.19 -24.66 -50.04
CA LYS A 13 26.75 -23.71 -49.07
C LYS A 13 25.80 -22.53 -48.80
N ALA A 14 25.13 -22.00 -49.83
CA ALA A 14 24.17 -20.89 -49.70
C ALA A 14 22.94 -21.29 -48.88
N VAL A 15 22.44 -22.51 -49.07
CA VAL A 15 21.30 -23.06 -48.29
C VAL A 15 21.66 -23.18 -46.80
N LYS A 16 22.89 -23.58 -46.46
CA LYS A 16 23.34 -23.67 -45.06
C LYS A 16 23.43 -22.30 -44.37
N TRP A 17 23.90 -21.28 -45.07
CA TRP A 17 23.97 -19.92 -44.52
C TRP A 17 22.59 -19.28 -44.30
N VAL A 18 21.63 -19.53 -45.20
CA VAL A 18 20.25 -19.04 -45.03
C VAL A 18 19.54 -19.71 -43.84
N ILE A 19 19.74 -21.01 -43.64
CA ILE A 19 19.16 -21.72 -42.48
C ILE A 19 19.77 -21.23 -41.15
N PHE A 20 21.09 -21.05 -41.08
CA PHE A 20 21.74 -20.51 -39.87
C PHE A 20 21.32 -19.06 -39.56
N ALA A 21 21.16 -18.22 -40.59
CA ALA A 21 20.67 -16.85 -40.40
C ALA A 21 19.20 -16.83 -39.94
N ALA A 22 18.33 -17.68 -40.50
CA ALA A 22 16.93 -17.79 -40.09
C ALA A 22 16.77 -18.30 -38.65
N VAL A 23 17.57 -19.30 -38.23
CA VAL A 23 17.58 -19.81 -36.85
C VAL A 23 18.18 -18.78 -35.87
N GLY A 24 19.20 -18.03 -36.27
CA GLY A 24 19.77 -16.95 -35.47
C GLY A 24 18.80 -15.78 -35.24
N LEU A 25 18.02 -15.43 -36.27
CA LEU A 25 17.00 -14.37 -36.20
C LEU A 25 15.76 -14.77 -35.38
N THR A 26 15.32 -16.04 -35.42
CA THR A 26 14.20 -16.51 -34.58
C THR A 26 14.59 -16.65 -33.11
N LEU A 27 15.83 -17.03 -32.80
CA LEU A 27 16.33 -17.10 -31.41
C LEU A 27 16.56 -15.72 -30.78
N ALA A 28 16.89 -14.70 -31.58
CA ALA A 28 17.05 -13.33 -31.08
C ALA A 28 15.71 -12.63 -30.77
N ALA A 29 14.62 -13.05 -31.40
CA ALA A 29 13.30 -12.42 -31.23
C ALA A 29 12.56 -12.82 -29.94
N CYS A 30 12.83 -14.00 -29.38
CA CYS A 30 12.15 -14.48 -28.16
C CYS A 30 12.86 -14.11 -26.84
N GLY A 31 14.12 -13.64 -26.89
CA GLY A 31 14.95 -13.51 -25.69
C GLY A 31 15.12 -12.11 -25.10
N ARG A 32 14.72 -11.04 -25.79
CA ARG A 32 15.15 -9.66 -25.45
C ARG A 32 14.05 -8.66 -25.13
N TYR A 33 12.78 -9.06 -25.21
CA TYR A 33 11.61 -8.21 -24.93
C TYR A 33 10.75 -8.72 -23.77
N ALA A 34 11.35 -9.43 -22.82
CA ALA A 34 10.76 -9.52 -21.48
C ALA A 34 10.96 -8.17 -20.78
N TYR A 35 10.24 -7.13 -21.22
CA TYR A 35 9.87 -6.06 -20.30
C TYR A 35 9.26 -6.79 -19.10
N GLU A 36 9.82 -6.66 -17.90
CA GLU A 36 9.23 -7.29 -16.71
C GLU A 36 7.76 -6.86 -16.67
N ARG A 37 6.88 -7.77 -17.07
CA ARG A 37 5.47 -7.44 -17.26
C ARG A 37 4.84 -7.40 -15.89
N ARG A 38 4.18 -6.28 -15.59
CA ARG A 38 3.29 -6.16 -14.43
C ARG A 38 2.37 -7.38 -14.38
N GLU A 39 2.24 -7.97 -13.20
CA GLU A 39 1.50 -9.20 -13.02
C GLU A 39 0.03 -9.01 -13.42
N ALA A 40 -0.51 -9.89 -14.28
CA ALA A 40 -1.85 -9.72 -14.86
C ALA A 40 -2.98 -9.64 -13.82
N TRP A 41 -2.82 -10.32 -12.67
CA TRP A 41 -3.79 -10.28 -11.58
C TRP A 41 -3.98 -8.88 -10.99
N ARG A 42 -2.98 -7.99 -11.09
CA ARG A 42 -3.08 -6.61 -10.59
C ARG A 42 -4.05 -5.79 -11.45
N SER A 43 -3.96 -5.91 -12.77
CA SER A 43 -4.92 -5.30 -13.71
C SER A 43 -6.35 -5.77 -13.44
N GLU A 44 -6.52 -7.08 -13.22
CA GLU A 44 -7.82 -7.65 -12.93
C GLU A 44 -8.40 -7.14 -11.60
N LEU A 45 -7.58 -7.04 -10.56
CA LEU A 45 -8.01 -6.44 -9.30
C LEU A 45 -8.46 -4.99 -9.50
N GLU A 46 -7.63 -4.14 -10.07
CA GLU A 46 -7.98 -2.73 -10.27
C GLU A 46 -9.30 -2.60 -11.03
N SER A 47 -9.46 -3.32 -12.15
CA SER A 47 -10.71 -3.36 -12.93
C SER A 47 -11.92 -3.79 -12.08
N ARG A 48 -11.79 -4.89 -11.32
CA ARG A 48 -12.87 -5.39 -10.45
C ARG A 48 -13.30 -4.35 -9.41
N CYS A 49 -12.38 -3.67 -8.75
CA CYS A 49 -12.74 -2.63 -7.77
C CYS A 49 -13.36 -1.39 -8.43
N MET A 50 -12.83 -0.97 -9.59
CA MET A 50 -13.42 0.14 -10.33
C MET A 50 -14.86 -0.16 -10.74
N SER A 51 -15.18 -1.42 -11.04
CA SER A 51 -16.53 -1.86 -11.38
C SER A 51 -17.45 -2.15 -10.19
N SER A 52 -16.92 -2.30 -8.97
CA SER A 52 -17.70 -2.76 -7.82
C SER A 52 -18.50 -1.66 -7.12
N GLY A 53 -18.24 -0.39 -7.45
CA GLY A 53 -18.79 0.76 -6.72
C GLY A 53 -18.16 0.97 -5.33
N ALA A 54 -17.09 0.25 -4.99
CA ALA A 54 -16.40 0.39 -3.70
C ALA A 54 -15.73 1.76 -3.51
N VAL A 55 -15.51 2.52 -4.59
CA VAL A 55 -14.96 3.87 -4.55
C VAL A 55 -15.92 4.82 -5.26
N GLN A 56 -16.32 5.88 -4.56
CA GLN A 56 -17.12 6.95 -5.13
C GLN A 56 -16.20 8.07 -5.63
N MET A 57 -16.28 8.38 -6.93
CA MET A 57 -15.57 9.51 -7.51
C MET A 57 -16.13 10.82 -6.95
N SER A 58 -15.26 11.77 -6.65
CA SER A 58 -15.62 13.05 -6.04
C SER A 58 -14.56 14.10 -6.30
N ARG A 59 -14.73 15.30 -5.74
CA ARG A 59 -13.65 16.31 -5.75
C ARG A 59 -12.37 15.83 -5.06
N TYR A 60 -12.49 14.87 -4.13
CA TYR A 60 -11.38 14.31 -3.38
C TYR A 60 -10.78 13.07 -4.02
N VAL A 61 -11.55 12.31 -4.78
CA VAL A 61 -11.11 11.06 -5.43
C VAL A 61 -11.36 11.18 -6.92
N GLN A 62 -10.28 11.32 -7.69
CA GLN A 62 -10.33 11.54 -9.13
C GLN A 62 -9.51 10.49 -9.85
N ARG A 63 -10.03 9.93 -10.94
CA ARG A 63 -9.26 9.06 -11.80
C ARG A 63 -8.24 9.86 -12.60
N THR A 64 -7.03 9.33 -12.75
CA THR A 64 -6.00 9.89 -13.64
C THR A 64 -5.66 8.93 -14.77
N ASN A 65 -4.81 9.38 -15.69
CA ASN A 65 -4.29 8.55 -16.78
C ASN A 65 -3.50 7.36 -16.23
N ALA A 66 -3.59 6.22 -16.93
CA ALA A 66 -2.81 5.04 -16.62
C ALA A 66 -1.30 5.37 -16.54
N ILE A 67 -0.62 4.70 -15.62
CA ILE A 67 0.81 4.89 -15.38
C ILE A 67 1.53 3.63 -15.83
N ASN A 68 2.51 3.79 -16.72
CA ASN A 68 3.36 2.71 -17.22
C ASN A 68 4.83 3.12 -17.02
N GLY A 69 5.52 2.44 -16.12
CA GLY A 69 6.91 2.68 -15.77
C GLY A 69 7.79 1.45 -15.98
N PRO A 70 9.11 1.61 -15.78
CA PRO A 70 10.06 0.50 -15.91
C PRO A 70 9.82 -0.59 -14.87
N GLY A 71 10.27 -1.83 -15.16
CA GLY A 71 10.20 -2.96 -14.21
C GLY A 71 8.78 -3.40 -13.86
N GLY A 72 7.81 -3.10 -14.73
CA GLY A 72 6.39 -3.39 -14.48
C GLY A 72 5.70 -2.40 -13.54
N CYS A 73 6.37 -1.30 -13.12
CA CYS A 73 5.74 -0.25 -12.33
C CYS A 73 4.50 0.30 -13.05
N GLY A 74 3.39 0.48 -12.35
CA GLY A 74 2.21 1.09 -12.95
C GLY A 74 0.87 0.71 -12.36
N MET A 75 -0.15 1.41 -12.85
CA MET A 75 -1.56 1.24 -12.55
C MET A 75 -2.36 1.51 -13.83
N ASP A 76 -3.37 0.68 -14.09
CA ASP A 76 -4.29 0.85 -15.21
C ASP A 76 -5.38 1.88 -14.86
N PHE A 77 -5.77 1.91 -13.58
CA PHE A 77 -6.81 2.80 -13.05
C PHE A 77 -6.32 3.58 -11.81
N PRO A 78 -5.28 4.42 -11.92
CA PRO A 78 -4.78 5.19 -10.80
C PRO A 78 -5.81 6.22 -10.34
N LEU A 79 -5.92 6.35 -9.03
CA LEU A 79 -6.75 7.36 -8.37
C LEU A 79 -5.86 8.39 -7.70
N ARG A 80 -6.09 9.66 -8.02
CA ARG A 80 -5.60 10.80 -7.28
C ARG A 80 -6.55 11.10 -6.13
N VAL A 81 -6.03 11.00 -4.91
CA VAL A 81 -6.83 11.01 -3.69
C VAL A 81 -6.35 12.10 -2.75
N ALA A 82 -7.13 13.16 -2.60
CA ALA A 82 -6.82 14.32 -1.76
C ALA A 82 -7.28 14.16 -0.31
N ALA A 83 -8.31 13.34 -0.07
CA ALA A 83 -8.87 13.12 1.26
C ALA A 83 -9.67 11.81 1.33
N GLN A 84 -9.69 11.23 2.52
CA GLN A 84 -10.42 10.02 2.89
C GLN A 84 -11.73 10.34 3.60
N SER A 85 -12.57 9.31 3.77
CA SER A 85 -13.80 9.40 4.55
C SER A 85 -14.68 10.56 4.08
N GLN A 86 -14.93 10.62 2.77
CA GLN A 86 -15.72 11.68 2.10
C GLN A 86 -15.21 13.12 2.33
N GLY A 87 -13.91 13.28 2.60
CA GLY A 87 -13.30 14.58 2.80
C GLY A 87 -13.09 14.97 4.27
N ALA A 88 -13.49 14.13 5.22
CA ALA A 88 -13.30 14.39 6.64
C ALA A 88 -11.82 14.36 7.06
N VAL A 89 -11.00 13.57 6.37
CA VAL A 89 -9.57 13.43 6.66
C VAL A 89 -8.76 13.72 5.41
N ALA A 90 -8.13 14.90 5.36
CA ALA A 90 -7.29 15.29 4.24
C ALA A 90 -5.94 14.55 4.25
N TYR A 91 -5.30 14.48 3.08
CA TYR A 91 -3.85 14.26 3.02
C TYR A 91 -3.12 15.59 2.89
N ASN A 92 -1.90 15.65 3.43
CA ASN A 92 -1.01 16.80 3.27
C ASN A 92 -0.67 17.14 1.80
N ARG A 93 -0.83 16.16 0.92
CA ARG A 93 -0.80 16.29 -0.54
C ARG A 93 -1.63 15.14 -1.12
N PRO A 94 -2.26 15.28 -2.29
CA PRO A 94 -3.04 14.18 -2.82
C PRO A 94 -2.13 13.01 -3.22
N GLN A 95 -2.54 11.82 -2.81
CA GLN A 95 -1.83 10.55 -3.02
C GLN A 95 -2.27 9.91 -4.33
N THR A 96 -1.41 9.10 -4.93
CA THR A 96 -1.79 8.25 -6.07
C THR A 96 -1.93 6.82 -5.58
N LEU A 97 -3.15 6.30 -5.61
CA LEU A 97 -3.53 5.01 -5.03
C LEU A 97 -4.21 4.11 -6.06
N ALA A 98 -4.02 2.80 -5.93
CA ALA A 98 -4.86 1.81 -6.57
C ALA A 98 -6.25 1.80 -5.91
N CYS A 99 -7.28 1.42 -6.67
CA CYS A 99 -8.68 1.48 -6.24
C CYS A 99 -8.91 0.82 -4.86
N GLN A 100 -8.28 -0.32 -4.60
CA GLN A 100 -8.46 -1.15 -3.41
C GLN A 100 -7.91 -0.51 -2.14
N MET A 101 -6.87 0.32 -2.29
CA MET A 101 -6.30 1.04 -1.16
C MET A 101 -7.29 2.06 -0.60
N VAL A 102 -8.04 2.76 -1.46
CA VAL A 102 -8.97 3.81 -1.04
C VAL A 102 -9.99 3.34 0.01
N PRO A 103 -10.86 2.33 -0.26
CA PRO A 103 -11.85 1.88 0.72
C PRO A 103 -11.22 1.11 1.88
N THR A 104 -10.00 0.59 1.72
CA THR A 104 -9.28 -0.08 2.81
C THR A 104 -8.79 0.95 3.82
N VAL A 105 -8.19 2.04 3.34
CA VAL A 105 -7.76 3.16 4.20
C VAL A 105 -8.96 3.86 4.82
N ASP A 106 -10.05 4.09 4.08
CA ASP A 106 -11.29 4.66 4.64
C ASP A 106 -11.79 3.80 5.81
N ARG A 107 -11.89 2.48 5.64
CA ARG A 107 -12.30 1.57 6.73
C ARG A 107 -11.37 1.61 7.93
N TRP A 108 -10.06 1.68 7.72
CA TRP A 108 -9.10 1.81 8.83
C TRP A 108 -9.27 3.16 9.54
N ILE A 109 -9.43 4.25 8.79
CA ILE A 109 -9.65 5.58 9.37
C ILE A 109 -10.94 5.61 10.20
N ASP A 110 -12.05 5.15 9.62
CA ASP A 110 -13.38 5.27 10.21
C ASP A 110 -13.55 4.34 11.43
N ASN A 111 -13.03 3.11 11.35
CA ASN A 111 -13.26 2.10 12.39
C ASN A 111 -12.14 1.98 13.43
N VAL A 112 -10.98 2.58 13.15
CA VAL A 112 -9.79 2.49 14.01
C VAL A 112 -9.29 3.88 14.35
N VAL A 113 -8.82 4.64 13.38
CA VAL A 113 -8.09 5.89 13.65
C VAL A 113 -8.97 6.90 14.36
N GLN A 114 -10.19 7.17 13.88
CA GLN A 114 -11.06 8.16 14.50
C GLN A 114 -11.51 7.77 15.91
N PRO A 115 -12.01 6.54 16.16
CA PRO A 115 -12.34 6.11 17.52
C PRO A 115 -11.14 6.12 18.48
N SER A 116 -9.95 5.69 18.02
CA SER A 116 -8.76 5.70 18.87
C SER A 116 -8.27 7.13 19.14
N ALA A 117 -8.35 8.04 18.17
CA ALA A 117 -8.00 9.45 18.35
C ALA A 117 -8.93 10.12 19.37
N GLN A 118 -10.24 9.87 19.30
CA GLN A 118 -11.19 10.35 20.29
C GLN A 118 -10.91 9.78 21.69
N ARG A 119 -10.67 8.47 21.78
CA ARG A 119 -10.38 7.80 23.05
C ARG A 119 -9.13 8.37 23.72
N TRP A 120 -8.00 8.38 23.01
CA TRP A 120 -6.71 8.72 23.60
C TRP A 120 -6.46 10.22 23.63
N LEU A 121 -6.87 10.94 22.60
CA LEU A 121 -6.45 12.33 22.36
C LEU A 121 -7.62 13.33 22.47
N GLY A 122 -8.86 12.84 22.61
CA GLY A 122 -10.05 13.70 22.78
C GLY A 122 -10.36 14.56 21.56
N ALA A 123 -9.82 14.21 20.39
CA ALA A 123 -9.97 14.99 19.16
C ALA A 123 -10.01 14.08 17.93
N ASN A 124 -10.74 14.51 16.90
CA ASN A 124 -10.75 13.85 15.59
C ASN A 124 -9.44 14.11 14.86
N VAL A 125 -8.97 13.13 14.10
CA VAL A 125 -7.98 13.34 13.03
C VAL A 125 -8.65 14.09 11.89
N VAL A 126 -8.00 15.12 11.38
CA VAL A 126 -8.45 15.92 10.22
C VAL A 126 -7.47 15.88 9.06
N GLU A 127 -6.22 15.49 9.30
CA GLU A 127 -5.23 15.30 8.24
C GLU A 127 -4.27 14.15 8.54
N VAL A 128 -3.84 13.44 7.50
CA VAL A 128 -2.76 12.45 7.55
C VAL A 128 -1.59 12.96 6.72
N LYS A 129 -0.39 12.99 7.32
CA LYS A 129 0.86 13.21 6.59
C LYS A 129 1.29 11.87 5.97
N ALA A 130 1.22 11.75 4.64
CA ALA A 130 1.46 10.49 3.95
C ALA A 130 2.28 10.61 2.64
N GLY A 131 2.83 9.47 2.24
CA GLY A 131 3.42 9.22 0.93
C GLY A 131 2.90 7.91 0.36
N SER A 132 2.71 7.85 -0.96
CA SER A 132 2.28 6.64 -1.64
C SER A 132 3.14 6.40 -2.88
N PHE A 133 2.55 6.35 -4.08
CA PHE A 133 3.16 5.90 -5.32
C PHE A 133 4.62 6.33 -5.53
N ALA A 134 5.47 5.34 -5.81
CA ALA A 134 6.86 5.53 -6.22
C ALA A 134 7.33 4.32 -7.04
N CYS A 135 7.74 4.55 -8.29
CA CYS A 135 8.31 3.50 -9.16
C CYS A 135 9.72 3.11 -8.70
N ARG A 136 9.83 2.14 -7.79
CA ARG A 136 11.13 1.63 -7.33
C ARG A 136 11.05 0.19 -6.79
N GLY A 137 12.23 -0.45 -6.78
CA GLY A 137 12.48 -1.72 -6.10
C GLY A 137 12.16 -1.67 -4.62
N MET A 138 11.88 -2.84 -4.05
CA MET A 138 11.78 -3.01 -2.60
C MET A 138 13.16 -2.81 -1.98
N VAL A 139 13.27 -1.88 -1.04
CA VAL A 139 14.53 -1.61 -0.32
C VAL A 139 14.80 -2.77 0.64
N GLY A 140 16.02 -3.32 0.60
CA GLY A 140 16.40 -4.49 1.41
C GLY A 140 15.77 -5.82 0.96
N GLY A 141 15.10 -5.83 -0.21
CA GLY A 141 14.54 -7.03 -0.84
C GLY A 141 15.43 -7.64 -1.92
N SER A 142 14.94 -8.70 -2.59
CA SER A 142 15.59 -9.17 -3.83
C SER A 142 15.51 -8.09 -4.90
N ALA A 143 16.59 -7.92 -5.68
CA ALA A 143 16.70 -6.87 -6.69
C ALA A 143 15.56 -6.90 -7.74
N SER A 144 14.93 -8.05 -7.94
CA SER A 144 13.83 -8.27 -8.90
C SER A 144 12.43 -7.96 -8.35
N ARG A 145 12.25 -7.70 -7.04
CA ARG A 145 10.92 -7.49 -6.46
C ARG A 145 10.59 -6.01 -6.34
N MET A 146 9.61 -5.56 -7.11
CA MET A 146 9.02 -4.23 -6.98
C MET A 146 8.34 -4.04 -5.63
N SER A 147 8.41 -2.83 -5.09
CA SER A 147 7.63 -2.41 -3.91
C SER A 147 6.15 -2.27 -4.28
N GLU A 148 5.24 -2.47 -3.32
CA GLU A 148 3.82 -2.17 -3.52
C GLU A 148 3.53 -0.69 -3.80
N HIS A 149 4.46 0.21 -3.43
CA HIS A 149 4.41 1.62 -3.87
C HIS A 149 4.47 1.78 -5.39
N ALA A 150 5.13 0.86 -6.11
CA ALA A 150 5.20 0.91 -7.57
C ALA A 150 3.83 0.63 -8.25
N TYR A 151 2.86 0.16 -7.47
CA TYR A 151 1.52 -0.19 -7.94
C TYR A 151 0.43 0.67 -7.29
N GLY A 152 0.80 1.74 -6.58
CA GLY A 152 -0.14 2.54 -5.76
C GLY A 152 -0.85 1.70 -4.70
N ASN A 153 -0.30 0.53 -4.36
CA ASN A 153 -0.90 -0.47 -3.48
C ASN A 153 -0.29 -0.41 -2.06
N ALA A 154 0.31 0.73 -1.72
CA ALA A 154 0.94 0.99 -0.43
C ALA A 154 0.78 2.46 -0.01
N LEU A 155 0.79 2.68 1.30
CA LEU A 155 0.72 3.99 1.94
C LEU A 155 1.71 4.04 3.12
N ASP A 156 2.61 5.01 3.09
CA ASP A 156 3.48 5.35 4.21
C ASP A 156 2.85 6.51 4.99
N VAL A 157 2.49 6.27 6.25
CA VAL A 157 1.89 7.27 7.16
C VAL A 157 2.96 7.75 8.14
N PHE A 158 3.13 9.06 8.23
CA PHE A 158 4.18 9.69 9.05
C PHE A 158 3.64 10.42 10.28
N ALA A 159 2.46 11.03 10.17
CA ALA A 159 1.84 11.77 11.26
C ALA A 159 0.33 11.97 11.04
N PHE A 160 -0.36 12.32 12.12
CA PHE A 160 -1.77 12.70 12.15
C PHE A 160 -1.91 14.11 12.69
N VAL A 161 -2.70 14.96 12.04
CA VAL A 161 -3.09 16.27 12.55
C VAL A 161 -4.51 16.18 13.08
N LEU A 162 -4.72 16.67 14.30
CA LEU A 162 -6.00 16.65 14.98
C LEU A 162 -6.76 17.97 14.80
N SER A 163 -8.07 17.90 14.98
CA SER A 163 -8.99 19.04 14.95
C SER A 163 -8.69 20.13 15.99
N ASN A 164 -7.99 19.80 17.08
CA ASN A 164 -7.52 20.75 18.09
C ASN A 164 -6.16 21.39 17.75
N GLY A 165 -5.59 21.11 16.58
CA GLY A 165 -4.30 21.63 16.13
C GLY A 165 -3.08 20.78 16.54
N GLN A 166 -3.25 19.77 17.40
CA GLN A 166 -2.16 18.87 17.78
C GLN A 166 -1.70 18.03 16.58
N THR A 167 -0.39 17.79 16.48
CA THR A 167 0.18 16.86 15.48
C THR A 167 0.88 15.69 16.16
N VAL A 168 0.38 14.47 15.91
CA VAL A 168 0.97 13.23 16.40
C VAL A 168 1.89 12.63 15.34
N VAL A 169 3.19 12.87 15.48
CA VAL A 169 4.25 12.34 14.61
C VAL A 169 4.70 10.96 15.06
N ILE A 170 4.74 9.97 14.15
CA ILE A 170 5.11 8.58 14.47
C ILE A 170 6.54 8.51 14.99
N ARG A 171 7.50 9.10 14.29
CA ARG A 171 8.91 9.12 14.70
C ARG A 171 9.11 9.63 16.12
N SER A 172 8.43 10.71 16.48
CA SER A 172 8.62 11.40 17.75
C SER A 172 7.86 10.75 18.90
N HIS A 173 6.65 10.27 18.64
CA HIS A 173 5.74 9.83 19.70
C HIS A 173 5.63 8.31 19.81
N TRP A 174 6.14 7.50 18.89
CA TRP A 174 6.03 6.04 19.01
C TRP A 174 6.64 5.48 20.31
N ARG A 175 7.79 6.04 20.72
CA ARG A 175 8.56 5.60 21.89
C ARG A 175 8.29 6.42 23.16
N SER A 176 7.39 7.40 23.12
CA SER A 176 7.05 8.16 24.32
C SER A 176 6.15 7.34 25.25
N ASP A 177 5.99 7.83 26.47
CA ASP A 177 5.03 7.33 27.44
C ASP A 177 3.88 8.34 27.54
N GLY A 178 2.73 8.04 26.93
CA GLY A 178 1.62 8.99 26.88
C GLY A 178 0.47 8.58 25.97
N ALA A 179 -0.52 9.46 25.85
CA ALA A 179 -1.70 9.24 25.04
C ALA A 179 -1.38 9.12 23.54
N GLU A 180 -0.39 9.87 23.04
CA GLU A 180 0.05 9.83 21.65
C GLU A 180 0.64 8.47 21.28
N SER A 181 1.49 7.92 22.16
CA SER A 181 2.08 6.60 21.91
C SER A 181 1.04 5.49 22.05
N ALA A 182 0.10 5.60 22.98
CA ALA A 182 -1.03 4.67 23.09
C ALA A 182 -1.92 4.69 21.84
N PHE A 183 -2.28 5.89 21.35
CA PHE A 183 -2.99 6.07 20.09
C PHE A 183 -2.24 5.40 18.93
N LEU A 184 -0.96 5.74 18.74
CA LEU A 184 -0.16 5.21 17.63
C LEU A 184 -0.02 3.68 17.67
N ARG A 185 0.22 3.11 18.86
CA ARG A 185 0.36 1.66 19.04
C ARG A 185 -0.96 0.93 18.80
N GLU A 186 -2.09 1.47 19.27
CA GLU A 186 -3.42 0.89 19.03
C GLU A 186 -3.76 0.87 17.53
N ILE A 187 -3.63 2.00 16.84
CA ILE A 187 -4.00 2.08 15.41
C ILE A 187 -3.08 1.23 14.54
N PHE A 188 -1.82 1.05 14.96
CA PHE A 188 -0.85 0.18 14.30
C PHE A 188 -1.25 -1.29 14.43
N ILE A 189 -1.53 -1.74 15.66
CA ILE A 189 -1.95 -3.12 15.93
C ILE A 189 -3.20 -3.46 15.11
N ARG A 190 -4.21 -2.58 15.18
CA ARG A 190 -5.48 -2.78 14.50
C ARG A 190 -5.41 -2.57 12.98
N ALA A 191 -4.37 -1.91 12.46
CA ALA A 191 -4.14 -1.86 11.02
C ALA A 191 -3.93 -3.27 10.44
N CYS A 192 -3.40 -4.22 11.22
CA CYS A 192 -3.14 -5.59 10.77
C CYS A 192 -4.41 -6.39 10.44
N ASP A 193 -5.59 -5.89 10.85
CA ASP A 193 -6.91 -6.45 10.47
C ASP A 193 -7.37 -5.98 9.07
N HIS A 194 -6.80 -4.88 8.57
CA HIS A 194 -7.22 -4.22 7.34
C HIS A 194 -6.24 -4.42 6.18
N PHE A 195 -4.94 -4.45 6.48
CA PHE A 195 -3.86 -4.51 5.49
C PHE A 195 -3.19 -5.88 5.48
N THR A 196 -2.60 -6.25 4.35
CA THR A 196 -1.85 -7.51 4.26
C THR A 196 -0.42 -7.37 4.74
N THR A 197 0.12 -6.16 4.69
CA THR A 197 1.40 -5.80 5.29
C THR A 197 1.25 -4.54 6.13
N VAL A 198 1.76 -4.59 7.35
CA VAL A 198 1.85 -3.46 8.27
C VAL A 198 3.24 -3.49 8.88
N LEU A 199 4.08 -2.52 8.53
CA LEU A 199 5.44 -2.37 9.06
C LEU A 199 5.56 -1.04 9.79
N GLY A 200 6.19 -1.03 10.95
CA GLY A 200 6.35 0.19 11.72
C GLY A 200 7.57 0.18 12.64
N PRO A 201 7.68 1.19 13.52
CA PRO A 201 8.86 1.33 14.36
C PRO A 201 9.01 0.13 15.29
N GLY A 202 10.23 -0.43 15.33
CA GLY A 202 10.53 -1.68 16.02
C GLY A 202 10.65 -2.90 15.09
N TYR A 203 10.34 -2.78 13.80
CA TYR A 203 10.62 -3.84 12.82
C TYR A 203 12.07 -3.79 12.32
N ASN A 204 12.47 -2.71 11.64
CA ASN A 204 13.81 -2.51 11.11
C ASN A 204 14.12 -1.00 10.96
N SER A 205 15.32 -0.69 10.48
CA SER A 205 15.79 0.70 10.29
C SER A 205 15.08 1.46 9.17
N PHE A 206 14.36 0.80 8.27
CA PHE A 206 13.63 1.48 7.19
C PHE A 206 12.24 1.95 7.61
N HIS A 207 11.68 1.40 8.69
CA HIS A 207 10.31 1.71 9.15
C HIS A 207 10.31 2.35 10.54
N TYR A 208 11.41 2.99 10.94
CA TYR A 208 11.56 3.55 12.28
C TYR A 208 10.77 4.85 12.51
N ASP A 209 10.34 5.51 11.44
CA ASP A 209 9.74 6.86 11.45
C ASP A 209 8.34 6.94 10.81
N HIS A 210 7.79 5.84 10.32
CA HIS A 210 6.49 5.78 9.67
C HIS A 210 5.84 4.39 9.79
N PHE A 211 4.55 4.32 9.47
CA PHE A 211 3.84 3.06 9.22
C PHE A 211 3.75 2.82 7.72
N HIS A 212 4.25 1.68 7.26
CA HIS A 212 4.07 1.20 5.90
C HIS A 212 2.90 0.21 5.87
N LEU A 213 1.88 0.53 5.06
CA LEU A 213 0.63 -0.20 4.95
C LEU A 213 0.43 -0.63 3.50
N ASP A 214 0.31 -1.93 3.21
CA ASP A 214 0.09 -2.41 1.84
C ASP A 214 -0.91 -3.57 1.74
N LEU A 215 -1.33 -3.85 0.50
CA LEU A 215 -2.18 -4.99 0.13
C LEU A 215 -1.43 -6.02 -0.73
N ALA A 216 -0.15 -6.25 -0.45
CA ALA A 216 0.69 -7.27 -1.09
C ALA A 216 0.06 -8.67 -1.06
N ARG A 217 0.16 -9.35 -2.20
CA ARG A 217 -0.06 -10.80 -2.28
C ARG A 217 1.19 -11.54 -1.80
N HIS A 218 1.11 -12.16 -0.61
CA HIS A 218 2.24 -12.89 -0.02
C HIS A 218 2.30 -14.37 -0.38
N ASP A 219 1.20 -14.95 -0.84
CA ASP A 219 1.09 -16.35 -1.23
C ASP A 219 -0.02 -16.55 -2.29
N ALA A 220 -0.05 -17.73 -2.92
CA ALA A 220 -1.00 -18.02 -3.99
C ALA A 220 -2.47 -17.95 -3.54
N ARG A 221 -2.77 -18.24 -2.26
CA ARG A 221 -4.11 -18.29 -1.67
C ARG A 221 -4.53 -16.98 -0.99
N TRP A 222 -3.68 -15.95 -0.96
CA TRP A 222 -3.97 -14.64 -0.37
C TRP A 222 -4.24 -14.64 1.14
N THR A 223 -3.75 -15.64 1.86
CA THR A 223 -4.04 -15.83 3.29
C THR A 223 -2.95 -15.28 4.20
N ARG A 224 -1.71 -15.23 3.74
CA ARG A 224 -0.58 -14.78 4.53
C ARG A 224 -0.64 -13.26 4.74
N ARG A 225 -0.45 -12.87 5.99
CA ARG A 225 -0.36 -11.47 6.45
C ARG A 225 1.02 -11.23 7.08
N VAL A 226 1.51 -9.99 7.00
CA VAL A 226 2.77 -9.56 7.60
C VAL A 226 2.52 -8.35 8.50
N CYS A 227 2.61 -8.55 9.81
CA CYS A 227 2.49 -7.47 10.80
C CYS A 227 3.78 -7.42 11.62
N ARG A 228 4.53 -6.32 11.53
CA ARG A 228 5.86 -6.16 12.14
C ARG A 228 6.10 -4.73 12.68
N PRO A 229 6.47 -4.53 13.96
CA PRO A 229 6.67 -5.55 14.98
C PRO A 229 5.39 -6.36 15.24
N ARG A 230 5.54 -7.56 15.79
CA ARG A 230 4.39 -8.43 16.07
C ARG A 230 3.48 -7.72 17.09
N PRO A 231 2.15 -7.72 16.94
CA PRO A 231 1.26 -7.05 17.89
C PRO A 231 1.50 -7.43 19.34
N GLU A 232 1.78 -8.71 19.58
CA GLU A 232 2.02 -9.26 20.93
C GLU A 232 3.30 -8.71 21.58
N THR A 233 4.20 -8.10 20.80
CA THR A 233 5.45 -7.51 21.29
C THR A 233 5.33 -6.01 21.56
N ILE A 234 4.22 -5.38 21.17
CA ILE A 234 4.00 -3.95 21.35
C ILE A 234 3.38 -3.72 22.71
N GLN A 235 4.14 -3.09 23.61
CA GLN A 235 3.67 -2.75 24.94
C GLN A 235 2.85 -1.47 24.90
N MET A 236 1.70 -1.43 25.55
CA MET A 236 0.96 -0.18 25.76
C MET A 236 1.61 0.62 26.90
N PRO A 237 1.65 1.97 26.84
CA PRO A 237 2.25 2.76 27.90
C PRO A 237 1.45 2.65 29.20
N ALA A 238 2.13 2.43 30.34
CA ALA A 238 1.48 2.24 31.63
C ALA A 238 0.75 3.50 32.16
N GLN A 239 1.21 4.69 31.74
CA GLN A 239 0.68 5.98 32.18
C GLN A 239 -0.28 6.61 31.17
N ALA A 240 -0.58 5.93 30.06
CA ALA A 240 -1.53 6.47 29.08
C ALA A 240 -2.94 6.44 29.69
N THR A 241 -3.54 7.62 29.84
CA THR A 241 -4.96 7.75 30.19
C THR A 241 -5.72 8.27 28.98
N PRO A 242 -6.84 7.65 28.59
CA PRO A 242 -7.75 8.21 27.60
C PRO A 242 -8.15 9.64 27.99
N ALA A 243 -7.96 10.61 27.09
CA ALA A 243 -8.31 12.03 27.33
C ALA A 243 -9.82 12.25 27.61
N GLY A 244 -10.65 11.21 27.46
CA GLY A 244 -12.10 11.24 27.71
C GLY A 244 -12.61 10.07 28.54
N SER A 245 -12.09 9.87 29.75
CA SER A 245 -12.84 9.13 30.79
C SER A 245 -13.80 10.11 31.48
N PHE A 246 -14.96 10.37 30.87
CA PHE A 246 -16.11 10.80 31.67
C PHE A 246 -16.41 9.66 32.65
N GLY A 247 -16.24 9.94 33.94
CA GLY A 247 -16.35 8.96 35.00
C GLY A 247 -17.67 8.20 34.95
N TRP A 248 -17.61 6.92 34.59
CA TRP A 248 -18.57 5.96 35.09
C TRP A 248 -18.18 5.68 36.54
N GLY A 249 -18.61 6.56 37.44
CA GLY A 249 -18.67 6.27 38.86
C GLY A 249 -19.64 5.12 39.07
N PHE A 250 -19.14 3.89 39.01
CA PHE A 250 -19.78 2.79 39.73
C PHE A 250 -19.60 3.10 41.22
N GLY A 251 -20.53 3.88 41.75
CA GLY A 251 -20.74 4.01 43.18
C GLY A 251 -21.11 2.64 43.73
N ASN A 252 -20.12 1.86 44.14
CA ASN A 252 -20.34 0.72 44.99
C ASN A 252 -20.45 1.26 46.41
N GLN A 253 -21.65 1.71 46.79
CA GLN A 253 -21.96 1.97 48.19
C GLN A 253 -21.93 0.62 48.91
N GLY A 254 -20.79 0.34 49.55
CA GLY A 254 -20.75 -0.60 50.66
C GLY A 254 -21.64 -0.06 51.78
N GLY A 255 -22.77 -0.72 51.99
CA GLY A 255 -23.69 -0.46 53.09
C GLY A 255 -24.24 -1.78 53.60
N MET A 256 -23.46 -2.48 54.43
CA MET A 256 -24.01 -3.35 55.47
C MET A 256 -24.95 -2.52 56.33
N ILE A 257 -26.18 -3.00 56.58
CA ILE A 257 -26.85 -3.03 57.90
C ILE A 257 -28.23 -3.70 57.72
N ARG A 258 -28.36 -4.86 58.39
CA ARG A 258 -29.55 -5.55 58.94
C ARG A 258 -30.74 -5.88 58.04
#